data_AF-A0A7S1ZEJ2-F1
#
_entry.id   AF-A0A7S1ZEJ2-F1
#
_cell.length_a   1.000
_cell.length_b   1.000
_cell.length_c   1.000
_cell.angle_alpha   90.00
_cell.angle_beta   90.00
_cell.angle_gamma   90.00
#
_symmetry.space_group_name_H-M   'P 1'
#
loop_
_entity.id
_entity.type
_entity.pdbx_description
1 polymer ?
#
loop_
_entity_poly.entity_id
_entity_poly.type
_entity_poly.pdbx_seq_one_letter_code
_entity_poly.pdbx_strand_id
1 'polypeptide(L)'
;FREELAAPFNDARNANFVASGKLPYLLDNKSRYGRDQVYIAATGIVDGNPVWVHLSDSSIHPMDSSFNTIPGPSDDPTGWLYADIFTRLSDIPLDTFGLPKIAACKIFVSFEQPLYIYFHPTGGYTQPNFENPTDPNHGIRFETI
;
A
#
# COMPACT_ATOMS: atom_id res chain seq x y z
N PHE A 1 25.60 22.57 5.78
CA PHE A 1 26.22 21.87 6.91
C PHE A 1 25.14 21.31 7.84
N ARG A 2 24.71 20.08 7.55
CA ARG A 2 24.69 18.96 8.50
C ARG A 2 24.63 17.70 7.63
N GLU A 3 25.81 17.22 7.26
CA GLU A 3 26.04 15.80 7.04
C GLU A 3 25.87 15.13 8.41
N GLU A 4 24.64 14.82 8.78
CA GLU A 4 24.40 13.61 9.56
C GLU A 4 23.89 12.61 8.53
N LEU A 5 24.76 11.68 8.13
CA LEU A 5 24.30 10.39 7.64
C LEU A 5 23.25 9.94 8.64
N ALA A 6 22.00 9.82 8.18
CA ALA A 6 20.88 9.39 9.00
C ALA A 6 21.34 8.21 9.85
N ALA A 7 21.02 8.23 11.15
CA ALA A 7 21.23 7.09 12.04
C ALA A 7 20.89 5.79 11.27
N PRO A 8 21.72 4.73 11.34
CA PRO A 8 21.61 3.61 10.45
C PRO A 8 20.17 3.13 10.39
N PHE A 9 19.58 3.29 9.21
CA PHE A 9 18.18 3.01 8.97
C PHE A 9 17.89 1.61 9.48
N ASN A 10 17.17 1.50 10.62
CA ASN A 10 16.67 0.28 11.25
C ASN A 10 17.51 -1.00 11.06
N ASP A 11 18.83 -0.94 11.27
CA ASP A 11 19.80 -2.00 10.89
C ASP A 11 19.36 -3.42 11.27
N ALA A 12 18.90 -3.62 12.51
CA ALA A 12 18.48 -4.95 12.97
C ALA A 12 17.23 -5.47 12.24
N ARG A 13 16.23 -4.62 11.98
CA ARG A 13 15.02 -5.00 11.24
C ARG A 13 15.35 -5.23 9.77
N ASN A 14 16.24 -4.42 9.21
CA ASN A 14 16.70 -4.56 7.84
C ASN A 14 17.51 -5.84 7.62
N ALA A 15 18.38 -6.19 8.58
CA ALA A 15 19.10 -7.46 8.54
C ALA A 15 18.14 -8.65 8.48
N ASN A 16 17.03 -8.62 9.24
CA ASN A 16 16.00 -9.67 9.19
C ASN A 16 15.27 -9.72 7.82
N PHE A 17 14.98 -8.56 7.21
CA PHE A 17 14.39 -8.53 5.88
C PHE A 17 15.35 -9.10 4.82
N VAL A 18 16.61 -8.68 4.84
CA VAL A 18 17.62 -9.19 3.89
C VAL A 18 17.86 -10.68 4.09
N ALA A 19 17.97 -11.16 5.33
CA ALA A 19 18.12 -12.58 5.64
C ALA A 19 16.92 -13.43 5.18
N SER A 20 15.74 -12.84 5.05
CA SER A 20 14.52 -13.48 4.52
C SER A 20 14.28 -13.20 3.03
N GLY A 21 15.26 -12.63 2.31
CA GLY A 21 15.17 -12.37 0.87
C GLY A 21 14.25 -11.21 0.48
N LYS A 22 14.00 -10.27 1.41
CA LYS A 22 13.18 -9.08 1.19
C LYS A 22 14.06 -7.83 1.11
N LEU A 23 13.68 -6.88 0.25
CA LEU A 23 14.34 -5.58 0.13
C LEU A 23 13.70 -4.60 1.13
N PRO A 24 14.42 -4.03 2.11
CA PRO A 24 13.84 -3.08 3.04
C PRO A 24 13.57 -1.72 2.38
N TYR A 25 12.38 -1.16 2.63
CA TYR A 25 11.96 0.18 2.19
C TYR A 25 11.69 1.08 3.40
N LEU A 26 12.34 2.25 3.43
CA LEU A 26 12.06 3.31 4.39
C LEU A 26 10.91 4.19 3.89
N LEU A 27 9.89 4.38 4.73
CA LEU A 27 8.81 5.34 4.51
C LEU A 27 9.07 6.62 5.30
N ASP A 28 9.89 7.52 4.75
CA ASP A 28 10.20 8.80 5.40
C ASP A 28 9.11 9.84 5.14
N ASN A 29 8.17 10.00 6.08
CA ASN A 29 7.08 10.97 5.94
C ASN A 29 7.58 12.41 6.13
N LYS A 30 7.83 13.09 5.00
CA LYS A 30 8.11 14.53 4.92
C LYS A 30 6.91 15.37 4.48
N SER A 31 5.71 14.78 4.47
CA SER A 31 4.49 15.49 4.11
C SER A 31 3.99 16.35 5.27
N ARG A 32 2.93 17.13 5.03
CA ARG A 32 2.20 17.88 6.07
C ARG A 32 1.27 17.01 6.93
N TYR A 33 1.07 15.75 6.53
CA TYR A 33 0.06 14.87 7.10
C TYR A 33 0.62 14.04 8.26
N GLY A 34 -0.20 13.83 9.28
CA GLY A 34 0.10 12.91 10.37
C GLY A 34 0.28 11.48 9.87
N ARG A 35 1.05 10.66 10.58
CA ARG A 35 1.32 9.26 10.19
C ARG A 35 0.04 8.40 10.14
N ASP A 36 -0.94 8.74 10.96
CA ASP A 36 -2.27 8.14 11.00
C ASP A 36 -3.16 8.56 9.81
N GLN A 37 -2.73 9.56 9.04
CA GLN A 37 -3.39 10.07 7.83
C GLN A 37 -2.65 9.69 6.55
N VAL A 38 -1.60 8.86 6.60
CA VAL A 38 -0.88 8.37 5.42
C VAL A 38 -1.16 6.88 5.29
N TYR A 39 -1.67 6.47 4.14
CA TYR A 39 -2.08 5.10 3.85
C TYR A 39 -1.21 4.54 2.73
N ILE A 40 -0.67 3.35 2.93
CA ILE A 40 0.23 2.71 1.97
C ILE A 40 -0.25 1.29 1.66
N ALA A 41 -0.24 0.92 0.38
CA ALA A 41 -0.45 -0.45 -0.08
C ALA A 41 0.61 -0.82 -1.10
N ALA A 42 1.04 -2.08 -1.13
CA ALA A 42 1.95 -2.58 -2.16
C ALA A 42 1.32 -3.80 -2.86
N THR A 43 1.37 -3.77 -4.19
CA THR A 43 0.81 -4.81 -5.06
C THR A 43 1.89 -5.35 -5.99
N GLY A 44 1.67 -6.53 -6.58
CA GLY A 44 2.54 -7.10 -7.60
C GLY A 44 2.08 -8.49 -8.05
N ILE A 45 3.02 -9.26 -8.58
CA ILE A 45 2.77 -10.60 -9.14
C ILE A 45 3.81 -11.60 -8.61
N VAL A 46 3.34 -12.78 -8.21
CA VAL A 46 4.15 -13.96 -7.86
C VAL A 46 3.69 -15.14 -8.71
N ASP A 47 4.60 -15.73 -9.48
CA ASP A 47 4.33 -16.90 -10.34
C ASP A 47 3.09 -16.72 -11.25
N GLY A 48 2.91 -15.50 -11.78
CA GLY A 48 1.76 -15.14 -12.64
C GLY A 48 0.49 -14.76 -11.89
N ASN A 49 0.44 -14.92 -10.56
CA ASN A 49 -0.73 -14.61 -9.74
C ASN A 49 -0.63 -13.21 -9.12
N PRO A 50 -1.67 -12.37 -9.22
CA PRO A 50 -1.72 -11.07 -8.56
C PRO A 50 -1.72 -11.22 -7.03
N VAL A 51 -0.87 -10.43 -6.37
CA VAL A 51 -0.71 -10.43 -4.92
C VAL A 51 -0.63 -9.01 -4.37
N TRP A 52 -0.94 -8.86 -3.09
CA TRP A 52 -0.63 -7.67 -2.31
C TRP A 52 0.25 -8.04 -1.12
N VAL A 53 0.97 -7.06 -0.58
CA VAL A 53 1.85 -7.22 0.58
C VAL A 53 1.22 -6.50 1.75
N HIS A 54 1.07 -7.18 2.89
CA HIS A 54 0.64 -6.54 4.13
C HIS A 54 1.84 -5.85 4.77
N LEU A 55 1.81 -4.53 4.93
CA LEU A 55 3.04 -3.76 5.22
C LEU A 55 3.50 -3.85 6.67
N SER A 56 2.63 -4.20 7.62
CA SER A 56 3.01 -4.30 9.03
C SER A 56 3.93 -5.51 9.31
N ASP A 57 3.70 -6.63 8.62
CA ASP A 57 4.46 -7.89 8.77
C ASP A 57 5.20 -8.34 7.49
N SER A 58 4.99 -7.63 6.38
CA SER A 58 5.58 -7.93 5.07
C SER A 58 5.22 -9.32 4.53
N SER A 59 4.02 -9.81 4.82
CA SER A 59 3.48 -11.06 4.29
C SER A 59 2.83 -10.85 2.91
N ILE A 60 2.81 -11.90 2.09
CA ILE A 60 2.21 -11.89 0.75
C ILE A 60 0.83 -12.53 0.84
N HIS A 61 -0.15 -11.88 0.25
CA HIS A 61 -1.52 -12.37 0.16
C HIS A 61 -2.01 -12.37 -1.29
N PRO A 62 -2.82 -13.36 -1.69
CA PRO A 62 -3.47 -13.33 -2.99
C PRO A 62 -4.45 -12.15 -3.07
N MET A 63 -4.59 -11.55 -4.25
CA MET A 63 -5.70 -10.63 -4.52
C MET A 63 -6.99 -11.43 -4.73
N ASP A 64 -7.71 -11.65 -3.63
CA ASP A 64 -8.98 -12.40 -3.61
C ASP A 64 -10.15 -11.47 -3.26
N SER A 65 -11.30 -11.64 -3.93
CA SER A 65 -12.46 -10.77 -3.69
C SER A 65 -13.02 -10.82 -2.27
N SER A 66 -12.66 -11.82 -1.47
CA SER A 66 -12.99 -11.88 -0.03
C SER A 66 -12.34 -10.76 0.78
N PHE A 67 -11.30 -10.10 0.26
CA PHE A 67 -10.72 -8.90 0.87
C PHE A 67 -11.52 -7.63 0.58
N ASN A 68 -12.51 -7.67 -0.33
CA ASN A 68 -13.38 -6.52 -0.59
C ASN A 68 -14.38 -6.35 0.56
N THR A 69 -13.97 -5.64 1.62
CA THR A 69 -14.72 -5.52 2.88
C THR A 69 -14.99 -4.06 3.29
N ILE A 70 -14.31 -3.08 2.70
CA ILE A 70 -14.48 -1.66 3.04
C ILE A 70 -15.59 -1.05 2.19
N PRO A 71 -16.60 -0.38 2.76
CA PRO A 71 -17.57 0.36 1.95
C PRO A 71 -16.89 1.50 1.19
N GLY A 72 -17.38 1.79 -0.02
CA GLY A 72 -17.00 2.98 -0.77
C GLY A 72 -17.30 4.29 -0.02
N PRO A 73 -16.86 5.43 -0.56
CA PRO A 73 -17.27 6.73 -0.05
C PRO A 73 -18.80 6.87 -0.11
N SER A 74 -19.37 7.72 0.75
CA SER A 74 -20.83 7.81 0.96
C SER A 74 -21.65 8.12 -0.30
N ASP A 75 -21.01 8.68 -1.31
CA ASP A 75 -21.54 9.12 -2.60
C ASP A 75 -21.16 8.17 -3.76
N ASP A 76 -20.53 7.03 -3.48
CA ASP A 76 -20.28 5.98 -4.47
C ASP A 76 -21.59 5.37 -4.97
N PRO A 77 -21.95 5.55 -6.27
CA PRO A 77 -23.20 5.07 -6.82
C PRO A 77 -23.24 3.55 -7.00
N THR A 78 -22.09 2.87 -6.91
CA THR A 78 -22.01 1.42 -7.14
C THR A 78 -22.45 0.61 -5.93
N GLY A 79 -22.28 1.16 -4.72
CA GLY A 79 -22.48 0.45 -3.46
C GLY A 79 -21.52 -0.73 -3.27
N TRP A 80 -20.37 -0.71 -3.95
CA TRP A 80 -19.40 -1.80 -3.90
C TRP A 80 -18.60 -1.77 -2.58
N LEU A 81 -18.07 -2.95 -2.24
CA LEU A 81 -17.03 -3.08 -1.24
C LEU A 81 -15.66 -3.11 -1.93
N TYR A 82 -14.66 -2.55 -1.28
CA TYR A 82 -13.30 -2.36 -1.77
C TYR A 82 -12.31 -3.09 -0.87
N ALA A 83 -11.16 -3.44 -1.44
CA ALA A 83 -10.14 -4.26 -0.83
C ALA A 83 -9.50 -3.57 0.39
N ASP A 84 -9.54 -4.22 1.55
CA ASP A 84 -8.87 -3.77 2.77
C ASP A 84 -7.39 -4.14 2.77
N ILE A 85 -6.59 -3.35 2.05
CA ILE A 85 -5.15 -3.64 1.85
C ILE A 85 -4.23 -2.49 2.24
N PHE A 86 -4.79 -1.34 2.60
CA PHE A 86 -4.02 -0.16 2.96
C PHE A 86 -3.62 -0.20 4.44
N THR A 87 -2.33 -0.10 4.70
CA THR A 87 -1.79 0.03 6.06
C THR A 87 -1.52 1.51 6.34
N ARG A 88 -1.98 2.04 7.49
CA ARG A 88 -1.58 3.38 7.92
C ARG A 88 -0.09 3.40 8.27
N LEU A 89 0.61 4.50 7.99
CA LEU A 89 2.02 4.62 8.34
C LEU A 89 2.26 4.51 9.85
N SER A 90 1.30 4.93 10.68
CA SER A 90 1.34 4.72 12.13
C SER A 90 1.42 3.23 12.53
N ASP A 91 0.91 2.34 11.68
CA ASP A 91 0.76 0.91 11.97
C ASP A 91 1.92 0.10 11.36
N ILE A 92 2.84 0.74 10.63
CA ILE A 92 4.04 0.12 10.05
C ILE A 92 5.19 0.23 11.05
N PRO A 93 5.74 -0.88 11.56
CA PRO A 93 6.79 -0.83 12.57
C PRO A 93 8.06 -0.16 12.03
N LEU A 94 8.53 0.85 12.77
CA LEU A 94 9.72 1.63 12.45
C LEU A 94 9.71 2.24 11.03
N ASP A 95 8.54 2.53 10.46
CA ASP A 95 8.39 3.07 9.10
C ASP A 95 9.03 2.19 8.01
N THR A 96 9.18 0.90 8.29
CA THR A 96 9.89 -0.02 7.41
C THR A 96 9.12 -1.29 7.17
N PHE A 97 8.92 -1.58 5.88
CA PHE A 97 8.47 -2.87 5.41
C PHE A 97 9.54 -3.51 4.52
N GLY A 98 9.53 -4.84 4.44
CA GLY A 98 10.37 -5.58 3.53
C GLY A 98 9.57 -5.97 2.29
N LEU A 99 9.92 -5.45 1.12
CA LEU A 99 9.30 -5.87 -0.12
C LEU A 99 9.85 -7.25 -0.53
N PRO A 100 9.01 -8.30 -0.60
CA PRO A 100 9.45 -9.59 -1.10
C PRO A 100 9.72 -9.53 -2.61
N LYS A 101 10.37 -10.57 -3.14
CA LYS A 101 10.61 -10.70 -4.58
C LYS A 101 9.28 -10.87 -5.32
N ILE A 102 8.75 -9.79 -5.87
CA ILE A 102 7.54 -9.74 -6.68
C ILE A 102 7.80 -8.99 -7.99
N ALA A 103 7.07 -9.33 -9.05
CA ALA A 103 7.13 -8.64 -10.34
C ALA A 103 6.03 -7.58 -10.45
N ALA A 104 6.17 -6.64 -11.39
CA ALA A 104 5.19 -5.59 -11.68
C ALA A 104 4.67 -4.87 -10.42
N CYS A 105 5.59 -4.56 -9.50
CA CYS A 105 5.23 -3.96 -8.23
C CYS A 105 4.68 -2.54 -8.43
N LYS A 106 3.65 -2.20 -7.67
CA LYS A 106 3.17 -0.82 -7.51
C LYS A 106 2.96 -0.54 -6.03
N ILE A 107 3.54 0.55 -5.55
CA ILE A 107 3.32 1.05 -4.19
C ILE A 107 2.40 2.27 -4.29
N PHE A 108 1.23 2.19 -3.68
CA PHE A 108 0.28 3.29 -3.55
C PHE A 108 0.53 4.03 -2.24
N VAL A 109 0.56 5.35 -2.31
CA VAL A 109 0.58 6.22 -1.12
C VAL A 109 -0.55 7.22 -1.24
N SER A 110 -1.53 7.18 -0.34
CA SER A 110 -2.64 8.13 -0.28
C SER A 110 -2.69 8.86 1.06
N PHE A 111 -3.38 10.00 1.07
CA PHE A 111 -3.44 10.90 2.21
C PHE A 111 -4.89 11.09 2.68
N GLU A 112 -5.06 11.20 4.00
CA GLU A 112 -6.32 11.38 4.74
C GLU A 112 -7.30 10.20 4.67
N GLN A 113 -7.23 9.40 3.60
CA GLN A 113 -8.02 8.19 3.39
C GLN A 113 -7.29 7.19 2.48
N PRO A 114 -7.60 5.88 2.55
CA PRO A 114 -7.09 4.89 1.61
C PRO A 114 -7.68 5.10 0.20
N LEU A 115 -7.11 4.45 -0.81
CA LEU A 115 -7.77 4.31 -2.10
C LEU A 115 -8.79 3.17 -2.07
N TYR A 116 -9.84 3.33 -2.86
CA TYR A 116 -10.88 2.36 -3.12
C TYR A 116 -10.50 1.51 -4.34
N ILE A 117 -9.78 0.43 -4.06
CA ILE A 117 -9.34 -0.56 -5.04
C ILE A 117 -10.24 -1.78 -4.95
N TYR A 118 -10.80 -2.24 -6.07
CA TYR A 118 -11.65 -3.43 -6.11
C TYR A 118 -10.87 -4.63 -6.64
N PHE A 119 -10.86 -5.75 -5.91
CA PHE A 119 -10.30 -7.02 -6.41
C PHE A 119 -11.33 -7.77 -7.24
N HIS A 120 -10.94 -8.13 -8.47
CA HIS A 120 -11.82 -8.87 -9.37
C HIS A 120 -11.89 -10.36 -8.99
N PRO A 121 -13.06 -11.02 -9.11
CA PRO A 121 -13.20 -12.45 -8.82
C PRO A 121 -12.25 -13.36 -9.63
N THR A 122 -11.85 -12.92 -10.83
CA THR A 122 -10.95 -13.65 -11.72
C THR A 122 -9.48 -13.22 -11.58
N GLY A 123 -9.15 -12.46 -10.53
CA GLY A 123 -7.81 -11.94 -10.26
C GLY A 123 -7.58 -10.53 -10.82
N GLY A 124 -6.61 -9.84 -10.21
CA GLY A 124 -6.28 -8.45 -10.52
C GLY A 124 -7.14 -7.45 -9.75
N TYR A 125 -6.98 -6.17 -10.08
CA TYR A 125 -7.61 -5.08 -9.33
C TYR A 125 -7.93 -3.87 -10.21
N THR A 126 -8.88 -3.04 -9.78
CA THR A 126 -9.20 -1.75 -10.43
C THR A 126 -8.20 -0.67 -10.07
N GLN A 127 -7.80 0.15 -11.05
CA GLN A 127 -7.03 1.36 -10.80
C GLN A 127 -7.94 2.59 -10.79
N PRO A 128 -7.58 3.67 -10.07
CA PRO A 128 -8.29 4.94 -10.14
C PRO A 128 -8.43 5.44 -11.58
N ASN A 129 -9.66 5.78 -12.00
CA ASN A 129 -9.96 6.36 -13.30
C ASN A 129 -10.24 7.86 -13.18
N PHE A 130 -9.25 8.69 -13.51
CA PHE A 130 -9.35 10.15 -13.43
C PHE A 130 -10.35 10.77 -14.41
N GLU A 131 -10.71 10.06 -15.47
CA GLU A 131 -11.68 10.54 -16.47
C GLU A 131 -13.12 10.29 -16.01
N ASN A 132 -13.34 9.44 -15.01
CA ASN A 132 -14.65 9.16 -14.45
C ASN A 132 -14.92 10.07 -13.23
N PRO A 133 -15.83 11.05 -13.33
CA PRO A 133 -16.15 11.93 -12.21
C PRO A 133 -16.84 11.22 -11.04
N THR A 134 -17.34 9.98 -11.24
CA THR A 134 -17.93 9.16 -10.18
C THR A 134 -16.99 8.03 -9.74
N ASP A 135 -15.69 8.10 -10.08
CA ASP A 135 -14.72 7.16 -9.52
C ASP A 135 -14.66 7.35 -8.00
N PRO A 136 -14.68 6.26 -7.19
CA PRO A 136 -14.62 6.38 -5.73
C PRO A 136 -13.31 7.03 -5.24
N ASN A 137 -12.27 7.07 -6.08
CA ASN A 137 -11.00 7.72 -5.77
C ASN A 137 -10.95 9.19 -6.22
N HIS A 138 -12.03 9.73 -6.78
CA HIS A 138 -12.06 11.11 -7.25
C HIS A 138 -11.79 12.08 -6.09
N GLY A 139 -10.86 13.02 -6.29
CA GLY A 139 -10.46 14.00 -5.27
C GLY A 139 -9.51 13.48 -4.19
N ILE A 140 -9.22 12.17 -4.13
CA ILE A 140 -8.22 11.64 -3.20
C ILE A 140 -6.83 12.00 -3.70
N ARG A 141 -6.00 12.57 -2.81
CA ARG A 141 -4.59 12.79 -3.09
C ARG A 141 -3.84 11.47 -2.94
N PHE A 142 -3.21 11.00 -4.01
CA PHE A 142 -2.34 9.84 -3.97
C PHE A 142 -1.22 9.90 -5.01
N GLU A 143 -0.22 9.06 -4.82
CA GLU A 143 0.87 8.82 -5.76
C GLU A 143 1.10 7.31 -5.91
N THR A 144 1.73 6.92 -7.02
CA THR A 144 2.16 5.53 -7.25
C THR A 144 3.63 5.48 -7.60
N ILE A 145 4.36 4.55 -7.00
CA ILE A 145 5.78 4.24 -7.27
C ILE A 145 5.85 2.93 -8.04
#